data_AF-A0A931X5S9-F1
#
_entry.id   AF-A0A931X5S9-F1
#
_cell.length_a   1.000
_cell.length_b   1.000
_cell.length_c   1.000
_cell.angle_alpha   90.00
_cell.angle_beta   90.00
_cell.angle_gamma   90.00
#
_symmetry.space_group_name_H-M   'P 1'
#
loop_
_entity.id
_entity.type
_entity.pdbx_description
1 polymer ?
#
loop_
_entity_poly.entity_id
_entity_poly.type
_entity_poly.pdbx_seq_one_letter_code
_entity_poly.pdbx_strand_id
1 'polypeptide(L)'
;MIEVYEKRGASVRIERSGRATSTIVAREHGRATRERGRFIAESLGERPLPLAPDVAGVAEAARRISSLDSGRVSIERMTVTAGSAEQTITADGSTRTWFDDVARLHLSLVNCERALRVAIDLGASRVDELRVGIADEIAEALGNACAPQASFNGLVELAPSVSAPLWLFVARHRAMFEGSRLQLTQSTHPSWPFDGAGRRIEHLPLTDVAPSSLFRPSFRVAPAPAWFHIRASLRGVVRPRRTARARVVAMLTPFRMTRVAVTANVLAVSGSAAFAMTLEIPRETFASSITRISRRAVWFPLEAGVWGSDTLVNGASLTS
;
A
#
# COMPACT_ATOMS: atom_id res chain seq x y z
N MET A 1 12.95 -31.78 -0.09
CA MET A 1 11.62 -31.20 0.12
C MET A 1 11.15 -30.62 -1.20
N ILE A 2 9.95 -31.02 -1.63
CA ILE A 2 9.31 -30.51 -2.86
C ILE A 2 8.14 -29.65 -2.39
N GLU A 3 8.12 -28.39 -2.81
CA GLU A 3 6.98 -27.50 -2.63
C GLU A 3 6.30 -27.33 -3.98
N VAL A 4 5.00 -27.60 -4.04
CA VAL A 4 4.18 -27.34 -5.23
C VAL A 4 3.24 -26.21 -4.91
N TYR A 5 3.32 -25.14 -5.70
CA TYR A 5 2.47 -23.97 -5.60
C TYR A 5 1.60 -23.87 -6.84
N GLU A 6 0.30 -23.84 -6.67
CA GLU A 6 -0.66 -23.57 -7.73
C GLU A 6 -1.38 -22.27 -7.46
N LYS A 7 -1.64 -21.52 -8.52
CA LYS A 7 -2.37 -20.27 -8.45
C LYS A 7 -3.31 -20.18 -9.62
N ARG A 8 -4.53 -19.73 -9.34
CA ARG A 8 -5.44 -19.22 -10.36
C ARG A 8 -6.09 -17.94 -9.89
N GLY A 9 -6.16 -16.95 -10.75
CA GLY A 9 -6.70 -15.66 -10.38
C GLY A 9 -6.87 -14.74 -11.57
N ALA A 10 -7.53 -13.63 -11.30
CA ALA A 10 -7.65 -12.56 -12.27
C ALA A 10 -7.66 -11.20 -11.59
N SER A 11 -7.30 -10.20 -12.38
CA SER A 11 -7.43 -8.81 -11.98
C SER A 11 -7.98 -8.00 -13.14
N VAL A 12 -8.66 -6.92 -12.76
CA VAL A 12 -9.06 -5.84 -13.65
C VAL A 12 -8.42 -4.57 -13.14
N ARG A 13 -7.80 -3.85 -14.07
CA ARG A 13 -7.08 -2.62 -13.81
C ARG A 13 -7.51 -1.57 -14.82
N ILE A 14 -7.88 -0.40 -14.33
CA ILE A 14 -8.07 0.78 -15.18
C ILE A 14 -6.90 1.71 -14.93
N GLU A 15 -6.14 1.97 -16.00
CA GLU A 15 -5.03 2.92 -15.99
C GLU A 15 -5.40 4.14 -16.81
N ARG A 16 -5.14 5.32 -16.26
CA ARG A 16 -5.23 6.58 -16.97
C ARG A 16 -3.90 7.30 -16.88
N SER A 17 -3.41 7.77 -18.03
CA SER A 17 -2.27 8.68 -18.12
C SER A 17 -2.61 9.80 -19.09
N GLY A 18 -2.76 11.02 -18.56
CA GLY A 18 -3.34 12.13 -19.30
C GLY A 18 -4.76 11.81 -19.79
N ARG A 19 -4.96 11.82 -21.12
CA ARG A 19 -6.24 11.52 -21.77
C ARG A 19 -6.43 10.05 -22.14
N ALA A 20 -5.35 9.26 -22.15
CA ALA A 20 -5.46 7.84 -22.47
C ALA A 20 -6.01 7.08 -21.26
N THR A 21 -7.00 6.22 -21.50
CA THR A 21 -7.51 5.28 -20.50
C THR A 21 -7.47 3.87 -21.08
N SER A 22 -6.84 2.96 -20.35
CA SER A 22 -6.67 1.57 -20.72
C SER A 22 -7.35 0.70 -19.67
N THR A 23 -8.15 -0.25 -20.13
CA THR A 23 -8.65 -1.34 -19.28
C THR A 23 -7.79 -2.57 -19.54
N ILE A 24 -7.18 -3.08 -18.49
CA ILE A 24 -6.28 -4.22 -18.54
C ILE A 24 -6.91 -5.33 -17.71
N VAL A 25 -7.15 -6.47 -18.36
CA VAL A 25 -7.64 -7.68 -17.70
C VAL A 25 -6.52 -8.70 -17.75
N ALA A 26 -6.05 -9.14 -16.59
CA ALA A 26 -5.06 -10.19 -16.48
C ALA A 26 -5.69 -11.42 -15.86
N ARG A 27 -5.36 -12.59 -16.41
CA ARG A 27 -5.75 -13.91 -15.88
C ARG A 27 -4.50 -14.76 -15.77
N GLU A 28 -4.42 -15.54 -14.72
CA GLU A 28 -3.36 -16.53 -14.57
C GLU A 28 -3.93 -17.84 -14.06
N HIS A 29 -3.36 -18.92 -14.57
CA HIS A 29 -3.51 -20.25 -14.02
C HIS A 29 -2.21 -21.01 -14.31
N GLY A 30 -1.56 -21.43 -13.24
CA GLY A 30 -0.25 -22.02 -13.34
C GLY A 30 0.21 -22.67 -12.06
N ARG A 31 1.30 -23.42 -12.22
CA ARG A 31 1.97 -24.14 -11.16
C ARG A 31 3.43 -23.71 -11.12
N ALA A 32 3.99 -23.66 -9.92
CA ALA A 32 5.41 -23.64 -9.71
C ALA A 32 5.84 -24.74 -8.74
N THR A 33 6.91 -25.42 -9.09
CA THR A 33 7.54 -26.43 -8.26
C THR A 33 8.89 -25.90 -7.79
N ARG A 34 9.12 -26.00 -6.48
CA ARG A 34 10.43 -25.74 -5.87
C ARG A 34 10.99 -27.04 -5.34
N GLU A 35 12.11 -27.48 -5.90
CA GLU A 35 12.82 -28.68 -5.46
C GLU A 35 14.33 -28.38 -5.40
N ARG A 36 14.96 -28.65 -4.25
CA ARG A 36 16.42 -28.50 -4.06
C ARG A 36 16.97 -27.13 -4.51
N GLY A 37 16.19 -26.07 -4.28
CA GLY A 37 16.55 -24.70 -4.67
C GLY A 37 16.23 -24.31 -6.12
N ARG A 38 15.86 -25.26 -6.98
CA ARG A 38 15.39 -24.98 -8.34
C ARG A 38 13.92 -24.59 -8.33
N PHE A 39 13.60 -23.51 -9.03
CA PHE A 39 12.23 -23.03 -9.22
C PHE A 39 11.81 -23.25 -10.68
N ILE A 40 10.73 -23.98 -10.91
CA ILE A 40 10.21 -24.28 -12.25
C ILE A 40 8.76 -23.87 -12.27
N ALA A 41 8.35 -23.03 -13.21
CA ALA A 41 6.96 -22.59 -13.37
C ALA A 41 6.41 -23.03 -14.73
N GLU A 42 5.16 -23.48 -14.73
CA GLU A 42 4.41 -23.88 -15.92
C GLU A 42 3.00 -23.29 -15.90
N SER A 43 2.50 -22.87 -17.05
CA SER A 43 1.10 -22.46 -17.16
C SER A 43 0.22 -23.70 -17.34
N LEU A 44 -0.89 -23.77 -16.60
CA LEU A 44 -1.81 -24.91 -16.62
C LEU A 44 -3.00 -24.69 -17.58
N GLY A 45 -2.89 -23.76 -18.52
CA GLY A 45 -3.96 -23.41 -19.47
C GLY A 45 -5.12 -22.63 -18.83
N GLU A 46 -6.18 -22.38 -19.59
CA GLU A 46 -7.34 -21.64 -19.09
C GLU A 46 -8.25 -22.53 -18.23
N ARG A 47 -8.63 -22.02 -17.06
CA ARG A 47 -9.61 -22.65 -16.17
C ARG A 47 -10.56 -21.57 -15.64
N PRO A 48 -11.85 -21.90 -15.41
CA PRO A 48 -12.76 -20.96 -14.75
C PRO A 48 -12.20 -20.48 -13.41
N LEU A 49 -12.33 -19.17 -13.19
CA LEU A 49 -11.89 -18.53 -11.96
C LEU A 49 -12.81 -18.93 -10.80
N PRO A 50 -12.27 -19.09 -9.58
CA PRO A 50 -13.08 -19.37 -8.40
C PRO A 50 -13.92 -18.16 -7.98
N LEU A 51 -13.39 -16.95 -8.17
CA LEU A 51 -14.10 -15.69 -7.97
C LEU A 51 -13.77 -14.74 -9.12
N ALA A 52 -14.77 -14.10 -9.71
CA ALA A 52 -14.56 -13.10 -10.73
C ALA A 52 -14.13 -11.76 -10.09
N PRO A 53 -13.17 -11.02 -10.68
CA PRO A 53 -12.80 -9.70 -10.18
C PRO A 53 -13.96 -8.71 -10.37
N ASP A 54 -14.08 -7.73 -9.46
CA ASP A 54 -15.13 -6.71 -9.48
C ASP A 54 -14.88 -5.63 -10.55
N VAL A 55 -15.17 -5.98 -11.81
CA VAL A 55 -15.00 -5.08 -12.96
C VAL A 55 -15.88 -3.84 -12.85
N ALA A 56 -17.13 -3.99 -12.42
CA ALA A 56 -18.07 -2.90 -12.32
C ALA A 56 -17.66 -1.89 -11.24
N GLY A 57 -17.24 -2.37 -10.07
CA GLY A 57 -16.75 -1.53 -8.98
C GLY A 57 -15.46 -0.80 -9.34
N VAL A 58 -14.52 -1.44 -10.04
CA VAL A 58 -13.30 -0.76 -10.54
C VAL A 58 -13.65 0.33 -11.55
N ALA A 59 -14.56 0.06 -12.49
CA ALA A 59 -15.01 1.05 -13.46
C ALA A 59 -15.74 2.23 -12.80
N GLU A 60 -16.59 1.97 -11.81
CA GLU A 60 -17.26 2.99 -11.01
C GLU A 60 -16.24 3.87 -10.26
N ALA A 61 -15.31 3.25 -9.53
CA ALA A 61 -14.28 3.97 -8.78
C ALA A 61 -13.40 4.81 -9.71
N ALA A 62 -12.95 4.25 -10.83
CA ALA A 62 -12.16 4.98 -11.82
C ALA A 62 -12.92 6.16 -12.43
N ARG A 63 -14.24 6.02 -12.68
CA ARG A 63 -15.09 7.12 -13.19
C ARG A 63 -15.23 8.23 -12.15
N ARG A 64 -15.51 7.88 -10.89
CA ARG A 64 -15.61 8.84 -9.79
C ARG A 64 -14.30 9.60 -9.61
N ILE A 65 -13.19 8.90 -9.54
CA ILE A 65 -11.87 9.53 -9.40
C ILE A 65 -11.56 10.40 -10.63
N SER A 66 -11.92 9.95 -11.83
CA SER A 66 -11.71 10.75 -13.05
C SER A 66 -12.48 12.07 -13.05
N SER A 67 -13.57 12.17 -12.29
CA SER A 67 -14.34 13.41 -12.14
C SER A 67 -13.64 14.49 -11.30
N LEU A 68 -12.55 14.13 -10.62
CA LEU A 68 -11.70 15.07 -9.88
C LEU A 68 -10.89 16.00 -10.80
N ASP A 69 -10.74 15.62 -12.07
CA ASP A 69 -10.08 16.44 -13.09
C ASP A 69 -10.95 17.65 -13.44
N SER A 70 -10.57 18.82 -12.93
CA SER A 70 -11.43 20.01 -12.82
C SER A 70 -10.76 21.27 -13.37
N GLY A 71 -9.71 21.13 -14.19
CA GLY A 71 -8.90 22.24 -14.72
C GLY A 71 -7.95 22.85 -13.68
N ARG A 72 -8.39 23.01 -12.43
CA ARG A 72 -7.56 23.42 -11.30
C ARG A 72 -6.75 22.27 -10.71
N VAL A 73 -7.38 21.11 -10.59
CA VAL A 73 -6.74 19.85 -10.25
C VAL A 73 -6.75 18.96 -11.48
N SER A 74 -5.61 18.38 -11.83
CA SER A 74 -5.52 17.41 -12.92
C SER A 74 -4.94 16.09 -12.44
N ILE A 75 -5.41 15.01 -13.08
CA ILE A 75 -4.95 13.65 -12.83
C ILE A 75 -3.84 13.35 -13.82
N GLU A 76 -2.60 13.25 -13.32
CA GLU A 76 -1.46 12.88 -14.17
C GLU A 76 -1.43 11.38 -14.43
N ARG A 77 -1.74 10.61 -13.38
CA ARG A 77 -1.79 9.15 -13.42
C ARG A 77 -2.84 8.63 -12.45
N MET A 78 -3.63 7.67 -12.90
CA MET A 78 -4.53 6.91 -12.05
C MET A 78 -4.41 5.42 -12.40
N THR A 79 -4.36 4.59 -11.38
CA THR A 79 -4.48 3.14 -11.50
C THR A 79 -5.45 2.67 -10.42
N VAL A 80 -6.57 2.11 -10.84
CA VAL A 80 -7.52 1.43 -9.95
C VAL A 80 -7.49 -0.05 -10.31
N THR A 81 -7.19 -0.90 -9.33
CA THR A 81 -7.10 -2.34 -9.52
C THR A 81 -8.00 -3.06 -8.52
N ALA A 82 -8.68 -4.11 -8.98
CA ALA A 82 -9.21 -5.17 -8.12
C ALA A 82 -8.80 -6.53 -8.68
N GLY A 83 -8.48 -7.47 -7.80
CA GLY A 83 -8.10 -8.82 -8.17
C GLY A 83 -8.53 -9.83 -7.13
N SER A 84 -8.73 -11.05 -7.60
CA SER A 84 -9.13 -12.22 -6.81
C SER A 84 -8.30 -13.41 -7.23
N ALA A 85 -7.96 -14.28 -6.28
CA ALA A 85 -7.34 -15.55 -6.59
C ALA A 85 -7.54 -16.61 -5.54
N GLU A 86 -7.34 -17.83 -6.01
CA GLU A 86 -7.11 -18.99 -5.18
C GLU A 86 -5.63 -19.37 -5.27
N GLN A 87 -5.04 -19.58 -4.10
CA GLN A 87 -3.69 -20.10 -3.95
C GLN A 87 -3.78 -21.47 -3.30
N THR A 88 -3.03 -22.42 -3.83
CA THR A 88 -2.85 -23.74 -3.24
C THR A 88 -1.37 -24.02 -3.09
N ILE A 89 -0.95 -24.45 -1.90
CA ILE A 89 0.40 -24.96 -1.70
C ILE A 89 0.35 -26.35 -1.08
N THR A 90 1.13 -27.25 -1.66
CA THR A 90 1.40 -28.58 -1.12
C THR A 90 2.87 -28.64 -0.70
N ALA A 91 3.10 -28.78 0.60
CA ALA A 91 4.42 -28.92 1.20
C ALA A 91 4.34 -29.84 2.43
N ASP A 92 5.36 -30.69 2.61
CA ASP A 92 5.50 -31.58 3.76
C ASP A 92 4.28 -32.48 4.02
N GLY A 93 3.67 -32.99 2.94
CA GLY A 93 2.47 -33.84 3.01
C GLY A 93 1.18 -33.10 3.37
N SER A 94 1.24 -31.77 3.57
CA SER A 94 0.08 -30.93 3.85
C SER A 94 -0.29 -30.07 2.64
N THR A 95 -1.59 -29.95 2.35
CA THR A 95 -2.10 -29.03 1.32
C THR A 95 -2.92 -27.94 1.98
N ARG A 96 -2.67 -26.69 1.60
CA ARG A 96 -3.40 -25.52 2.09
C ARG A 96 -3.88 -24.72 0.90
N THR A 97 -5.16 -24.34 0.95
CA THR A 97 -5.79 -23.49 -0.06
C THR A 97 -6.41 -22.29 0.63
N TRP A 98 -6.21 -21.11 0.06
CA TRP A 98 -6.82 -19.87 0.53
C TRP A 98 -7.15 -18.94 -0.65
N PHE A 99 -7.95 -17.92 -0.37
CA PHE A 99 -8.36 -16.93 -1.34
C PHE A 99 -7.83 -15.56 -0.95
N ASP A 100 -7.36 -14.82 -1.94
CA ASP A 100 -6.91 -13.44 -1.78
C ASP A 100 -7.76 -12.54 -2.67
N ASP A 101 -8.47 -11.62 -2.04
CA ASP A 101 -9.09 -10.47 -2.72
C ASP A 101 -8.27 -9.23 -2.41
N VAL A 102 -7.95 -8.42 -3.41
CA VAL A 102 -7.15 -7.21 -3.25
C VAL A 102 -7.75 -6.09 -4.09
N ALA A 103 -7.83 -4.90 -3.52
CA ALA A 103 -8.08 -3.67 -4.25
C ALA A 103 -7.01 -2.63 -3.97
N ARG A 104 -6.63 -1.85 -4.98
CA ARG A 104 -5.62 -0.79 -4.84
C ARG A 104 -5.94 0.43 -5.69
N LEU A 105 -5.64 1.61 -5.14
CA LEU A 105 -5.66 2.89 -5.82
C LEU A 105 -4.27 3.51 -5.79
N HIS A 106 -3.71 3.76 -6.97
CA HIS A 106 -2.60 4.68 -7.16
C HIS A 106 -3.08 5.92 -7.89
N LEU A 107 -2.84 7.10 -7.35
CA LEU A 107 -3.33 8.34 -7.93
C LEU A 107 -2.28 9.45 -7.78
N SER A 108 -1.91 10.08 -8.88
CA SER A 108 -1.08 11.29 -8.92
C SER A 108 -1.95 12.47 -9.35
N LEU A 109 -2.10 13.43 -8.45
CA LEU A 109 -2.84 14.66 -8.68
C LEU A 109 -1.89 15.84 -8.73
N VAL A 110 -2.19 16.83 -9.56
CA VAL A 110 -1.47 18.10 -9.62
C VAL A 110 -2.45 19.27 -9.52
N ASN A 111 -2.12 20.26 -8.70
CA ASN A 111 -2.74 21.57 -8.78
C ASN A 111 -2.05 22.36 -9.91
N CYS A 112 -2.78 22.61 -11.00
CA CYS A 112 -2.25 23.22 -12.22
C CYS A 112 -1.83 24.68 -12.03
N GLU A 113 -2.41 25.39 -11.06
CA GLU A 113 -2.13 26.81 -10.78
C GLU A 113 -0.94 27.00 -9.83
N ARG A 114 -0.67 26.00 -8.97
CA ARG A 114 0.27 26.12 -7.85
C ARG A 114 1.46 25.16 -7.93
N ALA A 115 1.52 24.32 -8.97
CA ALA A 115 2.54 23.28 -9.14
C ALA A 115 2.70 22.34 -7.92
N LEU A 116 1.62 22.12 -7.16
CA LEU A 116 1.59 21.16 -6.06
C LEU A 116 1.22 19.79 -6.59
N ARG A 117 2.08 18.80 -6.39
CA ARG A 117 1.84 17.42 -6.80
C ARG A 117 1.66 16.52 -5.57
N VAL A 118 0.66 15.67 -5.62
CA VAL A 118 0.29 14.74 -4.57
C VAL A 118 0.27 13.32 -5.12
N ALA A 119 0.89 12.38 -4.42
CA ALA A 119 0.76 10.95 -4.69
C ALA A 119 -0.06 10.26 -3.59
N ILE A 120 -1.01 9.43 -4.01
CA ILE A 120 -1.91 8.66 -3.14
C ILE A 120 -1.71 7.19 -3.48
N ASP A 121 -1.48 6.38 -2.45
CA ASP A 121 -1.42 4.93 -2.53
C ASP A 121 -2.29 4.34 -1.41
N LEU A 122 -3.37 3.67 -1.79
CA LEU A 122 -4.33 3.05 -0.89
C LEU A 122 -4.53 1.59 -1.27
N GLY A 123 -4.44 0.69 -0.31
CA GLY A 123 -4.76 -0.73 -0.47
C GLY A 123 -5.91 -1.14 0.46
N ALA A 124 -6.76 -2.04 -0.02
CA ALA A 124 -7.88 -2.60 0.73
C ALA A 124 -8.19 -4.04 0.29
N SER A 125 -9.10 -4.73 0.99
CA SER A 125 -9.52 -6.09 0.60
C SER A 125 -10.54 -6.10 -0.52
N ARG A 126 -11.31 -5.01 -0.63
CA ARG A 126 -12.32 -4.84 -1.66
C ARG A 126 -12.32 -3.43 -2.23
N VAL A 127 -12.84 -3.26 -3.44
CA VAL A 127 -12.80 -1.95 -4.12
C VAL A 127 -13.71 -0.92 -3.44
N ASP A 128 -14.78 -1.35 -2.80
CA ASP A 128 -15.68 -0.50 -1.99
C ASP A 128 -15.01 -0.01 -0.69
N GLU A 129 -14.00 -0.72 -0.20
CA GLU A 129 -13.20 -0.32 0.94
C GLU A 129 -12.09 0.68 0.58
N LEU A 130 -11.71 0.79 -0.70
CA LEU A 130 -10.94 1.93 -1.18
C LEU A 130 -11.85 3.14 -1.01
N ARG A 131 -11.74 3.82 0.13
CA ARG A 131 -12.54 5.00 0.46
C ARG A 131 -12.31 6.07 -0.60
N VAL A 132 -13.06 6.05 -1.70
CA VAL A 132 -12.96 7.03 -2.81
C VAL A 132 -13.18 8.45 -2.26
N GLY A 133 -13.98 8.60 -1.20
CA GLY A 133 -14.11 9.85 -0.48
C GLY A 133 -12.79 10.41 0.10
N ILE A 134 -11.76 9.58 0.34
CA ILE A 134 -10.41 10.07 0.67
C ILE A 134 -9.75 10.71 -0.56
N ALA A 135 -9.93 10.15 -1.75
CA ALA A 135 -9.43 10.75 -2.98
C ALA A 135 -10.14 12.08 -3.27
N ASP A 136 -11.47 12.13 -3.08
CA ASP A 136 -12.27 13.36 -3.20
C ASP A 136 -11.82 14.42 -2.18
N GLU A 137 -11.65 14.03 -0.91
CA GLU A 137 -11.13 14.91 0.17
C GLU A 137 -9.74 15.47 -0.18
N ILE A 138 -8.85 14.63 -0.73
CA ILE A 138 -7.50 15.05 -1.11
C ILE A 138 -7.54 15.98 -2.32
N ALA A 139 -8.37 15.70 -3.32
CA ALA A 139 -8.50 16.55 -4.51
C ALA A 139 -9.12 17.91 -4.15
N GLU A 140 -10.15 17.94 -3.30
CA GLU A 140 -10.72 19.17 -2.78
C GLU A 140 -9.68 19.97 -1.98
N ALA A 141 -8.95 19.31 -1.06
CA ALA A 141 -7.87 19.94 -0.31
C ALA A 141 -6.77 20.48 -1.22
N LEU A 142 -6.39 19.73 -2.26
CA LEU A 142 -5.37 20.14 -3.21
C LEU A 142 -5.84 21.32 -4.05
N GLY A 143 -7.10 21.33 -4.47
CA GLY A 143 -7.74 22.45 -5.15
C GLY A 143 -7.73 23.69 -4.28
N ASN A 144 -8.17 23.57 -3.02
CA ASN A 144 -8.26 24.68 -2.08
C ASN A 144 -6.94 25.06 -1.40
N ALA A 145 -5.81 24.45 -1.79
CA ALA A 145 -4.52 24.71 -1.17
C ALA A 145 -4.06 26.15 -1.40
N CYS A 146 -3.90 26.93 -0.32
CA CYS A 146 -3.61 28.36 -0.41
C CYS A 146 -2.13 28.73 -0.53
N ALA A 147 -1.18 27.80 -0.38
CA ALA A 147 0.28 27.98 -0.31
C ALA A 147 0.78 29.32 0.30
N PRO A 148 1.30 29.27 1.54
CA PRO A 148 2.73 29.01 1.71
C PRO A 148 3.03 27.80 2.60
N GLN A 149 4.29 27.33 2.59
CA GLN A 149 4.81 26.42 3.61
C GLN A 149 4.62 27.06 4.99
N ALA A 150 3.69 26.55 5.78
CA ALA A 150 3.54 26.95 7.17
C ALA A 150 4.30 25.96 8.06
N SER A 151 5.07 26.45 9.02
CA SER A 151 5.45 25.65 10.18
C SER A 151 4.22 25.52 11.07
N PHE A 152 3.56 24.36 11.00
CA PHE A 152 2.40 24.10 11.85
C PHE A 152 2.87 23.47 13.17
N ASN A 153 2.80 24.25 14.25
CA ASN A 153 3.18 23.81 15.60
C ASN A 153 2.01 23.14 16.37
N GLY A 154 0.92 22.79 15.69
CA GLY A 154 -0.26 22.16 16.29
C GLY A 154 -0.27 20.63 16.22
N LEU A 155 -1.27 20.00 16.84
CA LEU A 155 -1.46 18.56 16.76
C LEU A 155 -2.06 18.16 15.41
N VAL A 156 -1.39 17.23 14.72
CA VAL A 156 -1.82 16.67 13.43
C VAL A 156 -2.33 15.23 13.58
N GLU A 157 -3.23 14.82 12.69
CA GLU A 157 -3.63 13.43 12.49
C GLU A 157 -3.27 12.99 11.07
N LEU A 158 -2.72 11.79 10.89
CA LEU A 158 -2.36 11.23 9.58
C LEU A 158 -3.50 10.37 9.03
N ALA A 159 -3.92 10.66 7.79
CA ALA A 159 -4.78 9.78 7.02
C ALA A 159 -4.06 8.45 6.68
N PRO A 160 -4.82 7.36 6.40
CA PRO A 160 -4.25 6.06 6.00
C PRO A 160 -3.25 6.13 4.83
N SER A 161 -3.52 6.99 3.85
CA SER A 161 -2.65 7.29 2.69
C SER A 161 -1.26 7.79 3.06
N VAL A 162 -1.09 8.33 4.27
CA VAL A 162 0.17 8.90 4.77
C VAL A 162 0.77 8.03 5.87
N SER A 163 -0.07 7.44 6.73
CA SER A 163 0.42 6.57 7.80
C SER A 163 1.01 5.26 7.26
N ALA A 164 0.41 4.64 6.24
CA ALA A 164 0.93 3.41 5.64
C ALA A 164 2.38 3.55 5.10
N PRO A 165 2.71 4.53 4.24
CA PRO A 165 4.09 4.73 3.78
C PRO A 165 5.04 5.15 4.91
N LEU A 166 4.55 5.87 5.94
CA LEU A 166 5.35 6.17 7.13
C LEU A 166 5.76 4.87 7.85
N TRP A 167 4.84 3.94 8.07
CA TRP A 167 5.17 2.68 8.76
C TRP A 167 6.14 1.81 7.96
N LEU A 168 6.00 1.76 6.64
CA LEU A 168 6.98 1.10 5.78
C LEU A 168 8.36 1.76 5.90
N PHE A 169 8.40 3.09 5.90
CA PHE A 169 9.62 3.84 6.07
C PHE A 169 10.29 3.52 7.42
N VAL A 170 9.53 3.48 8.52
CA VAL A 170 10.04 3.12 9.85
C VAL A 170 10.55 1.68 9.89
N ALA A 171 9.81 0.73 9.30
CA ALA A 171 10.22 -0.67 9.25
C ALA A 171 11.56 -0.85 8.52
N ARG A 172 11.77 -0.12 7.40
CA ARG A 172 13.02 -0.14 6.63
C ARG A 172 14.20 0.52 7.35
N HIS A 173 13.94 1.43 8.29
CA HIS A 173 14.98 2.16 9.03
C HIS A 173 14.97 1.83 10.53
N ARG A 174 14.51 0.63 10.92
CA ARG A 174 14.25 0.23 12.31
C ARG A 174 15.46 0.42 13.24
N ALA A 175 16.66 0.07 12.80
CA ALA A 175 17.89 0.23 13.57
C ALA A 175 18.10 1.67 14.08
N MET A 176 17.62 2.67 13.32
CA MET A 176 17.74 4.07 13.73
C MET A 176 16.76 4.48 14.83
N PHE A 177 15.73 3.66 15.09
CA PHE A 177 14.75 3.85 16.15
C PHE A 177 15.02 2.97 17.37
N GLU A 178 16.18 2.32 17.43
CA GLU A 178 16.65 1.58 18.59
C GLU A 178 16.66 2.50 19.83
N GLY A 179 15.97 2.10 20.90
CA GLY A 179 15.78 2.90 22.12
C GLY A 179 14.50 3.75 22.18
N SER A 180 13.76 3.94 21.07
CA SER A 180 12.56 4.80 21.03
C SER A 180 11.33 4.29 21.80
N ARG A 181 11.40 3.13 22.47
CA ARG A 181 10.25 2.39 23.05
C ARG A 181 9.16 1.99 22.05
N LEU A 182 9.34 2.28 20.76
CA LEU A 182 8.45 1.87 19.68
C LEU A 182 8.61 0.38 19.44
N GLN A 183 7.50 -0.36 19.54
CA GLN A 183 7.44 -1.75 19.13
C GLN A 183 6.62 -1.85 17.86
N LEU A 184 7.27 -2.25 16.76
CA LEU A 184 6.58 -2.63 15.54
C LEU A 184 6.26 -4.12 15.59
N THR A 185 5.06 -4.48 15.19
CA THR A 185 4.59 -5.85 15.08
C THR A 185 4.00 -6.09 13.70
N GLN A 186 4.31 -7.24 13.12
CA GLN A 186 3.53 -7.77 12.03
C GLN A 186 2.27 -8.40 12.63
N SER A 187 1.16 -8.27 11.94
CA SER A 187 -0.08 -8.96 12.26
C SER A 187 -0.67 -9.62 11.02
N THR A 188 -1.63 -10.51 11.23
CA THR A 188 -2.49 -11.01 10.15
C THR A 188 -3.66 -10.04 9.90
N HIS A 189 -4.16 -10.05 8.67
CA HIS A 189 -5.48 -9.52 8.35
C HIS A 189 -6.45 -10.71 8.23
N PRO A 190 -7.70 -10.61 8.69
CA PRO A 190 -8.66 -11.72 8.61
C PRO A 190 -8.82 -12.31 7.21
N SER A 191 -8.78 -11.47 6.17
CA SER A 191 -8.87 -11.88 4.77
C SER A 191 -7.58 -12.47 4.18
N TRP A 192 -6.45 -12.36 4.89
CA TRP A 192 -5.14 -12.90 4.45
C TRP A 192 -4.47 -13.65 5.60
N PRO A 193 -4.97 -14.86 5.92
CA PRO A 193 -4.47 -15.63 7.05
C PRO A 193 -3.13 -16.33 6.80
N PHE A 194 -2.74 -16.51 5.53
CA PHE A 194 -1.53 -17.24 5.12
C PHE A 194 -0.60 -16.39 4.25
N ASP A 195 0.68 -16.72 4.26
CA ASP A 195 1.71 -16.12 3.41
C ASP A 195 1.92 -16.92 2.09
N GLY A 196 2.84 -16.49 1.24
CA GLY A 196 3.17 -17.10 -0.05
C GLY A 196 3.83 -18.48 0.02
N ALA A 197 4.04 -19.03 1.22
CA ALA A 197 4.40 -20.42 1.49
C ALA A 197 3.29 -21.18 2.24
N GLY A 198 2.07 -20.61 2.29
CA GLY A 198 0.93 -21.16 3.02
C GLY A 198 1.15 -21.28 4.51
N ARG A 199 2.12 -20.56 5.09
CA ARG A 199 2.30 -20.51 6.55
C ARG A 199 1.36 -19.46 7.11
N ARG A 200 0.81 -19.71 8.29
CA ARG A 200 -0.06 -18.72 8.94
C ARG A 200 0.74 -17.46 9.22
N ILE A 201 0.19 -16.29 8.91
CA ILE A 201 0.83 -15.02 9.25
C ILE A 201 0.73 -14.85 10.76
N GLU A 202 1.89 -14.90 11.42
CA GLU A 202 1.98 -14.79 12.87
C GLU A 202 2.05 -13.34 13.34
N HIS A 203 1.59 -13.12 14.57
CA HIS A 203 1.77 -11.86 15.28
C HIS A 203 3.15 -11.83 15.90
N LEU A 204 4.11 -11.22 15.20
CA LEU A 204 5.51 -11.19 15.62
C LEU A 204 6.02 -9.75 15.70
N PRO A 205 6.88 -9.42 16.68
CA PRO A 205 7.67 -8.20 16.62
C PRO A 205 8.46 -8.17 15.32
N LEU A 206 8.50 -7.02 14.62
CA LEU A 206 9.49 -6.84 13.57
C LEU A 206 10.86 -6.90 14.24
N THR A 207 11.76 -7.72 13.69
CA THR A 207 13.17 -7.82 14.08
C THR A 207 14.03 -7.09 13.04
N ASP A 208 15.36 -7.02 13.25
CA ASP A 208 16.30 -6.44 12.26
C ASP A 208 16.63 -7.43 11.13
N VAL A 209 16.07 -8.65 11.21
CA VAL A 209 16.16 -9.67 10.17
C VAL A 209 15.11 -9.35 9.09
N ALA A 210 15.39 -9.77 7.85
CA ALA A 210 14.46 -9.70 6.73
C ALA A 210 13.04 -10.21 7.13
N PRO A 211 11.97 -9.74 6.47
CA PRO A 211 10.62 -10.18 6.78
C PRO A 211 10.50 -11.71 6.80
N SER A 212 9.86 -12.25 7.83
CA SER A 212 9.71 -13.72 7.98
C SER A 212 8.62 -14.31 7.10
N SER A 213 7.65 -13.49 6.69
CA SER A 213 6.59 -13.90 5.77
C SER A 213 7.01 -13.73 4.33
N LEU A 214 6.45 -14.58 3.48
CA LEU A 214 6.71 -14.56 2.05
C LEU A 214 5.52 -13.96 1.31
N PHE A 215 5.79 -13.12 0.31
CA PHE A 215 4.80 -12.63 -0.64
C PHE A 215 5.03 -13.27 -2.00
N ARG A 216 3.93 -13.58 -2.70
CA ARG A 216 3.97 -14.21 -4.01
C ARG A 216 2.91 -13.59 -4.95
N PRO A 217 3.32 -12.68 -5.87
CA PRO A 217 2.38 -11.96 -6.73
C PRO A 217 1.88 -12.80 -7.91
N SER A 218 2.59 -13.85 -8.33
CA SER A 218 2.23 -14.75 -9.44
C SER A 218 2.83 -16.14 -9.21
N PHE A 219 2.28 -17.17 -9.88
CA PHE A 219 2.93 -18.49 -9.94
C PHE A 219 4.30 -18.45 -10.60
N ARG A 220 4.55 -17.48 -11.49
CA ARG A 220 5.83 -17.38 -12.23
C ARG A 220 6.97 -16.81 -11.41
N VAL A 221 6.67 -16.23 -10.25
CA VAL A 221 7.64 -15.50 -9.42
C VAL A 221 7.96 -16.31 -8.17
N ALA A 222 9.25 -16.41 -7.85
CA ALA A 222 9.69 -17.00 -6.60
C ALA A 222 9.21 -16.14 -5.42
N PRO A 223 8.81 -16.72 -4.27
CA PRO A 223 8.40 -15.93 -3.12
C PRO A 223 9.50 -14.98 -2.66
N ALA A 224 9.11 -13.76 -2.30
CA ALA A 224 10.02 -12.75 -1.75
C ALA A 224 9.64 -12.42 -0.30
N PRO A 225 10.61 -12.18 0.60
CA PRO A 225 10.33 -11.69 1.94
C PRO A 225 9.53 -10.38 1.92
N ALA A 226 8.40 -10.34 2.64
CA ALA A 226 7.58 -9.13 2.77
C ALA A 226 6.92 -9.03 4.15
N TRP A 227 6.76 -7.81 4.64
CA TRP A 227 5.83 -7.55 5.74
C TRP A 227 4.40 -7.49 5.17
N PHE A 228 3.40 -7.91 5.93
CA PHE A 228 2.00 -7.75 5.52
C PHE A 228 1.40 -6.58 6.28
N HIS A 229 0.76 -6.84 7.42
CA HIS A 229 0.17 -5.78 8.22
C HIS A 229 1.14 -5.32 9.32
N ILE A 230 1.64 -4.09 9.25
CA ILE A 230 2.51 -3.50 10.30
C ILE A 230 1.66 -2.70 11.29
N ARG A 231 1.82 -2.98 12.58
CA ARG A 231 1.22 -2.22 13.68
C ARG A 231 2.32 -1.68 14.57
N ALA A 232 2.12 -0.49 15.11
CA ALA A 232 2.97 0.05 16.15
C ALA A 232 2.24 0.07 17.49
N SER A 233 2.96 -0.30 18.54
CA SER A 233 2.56 -0.11 19.92
C SER A 233 3.67 0.57 20.70
N LEU A 234 3.29 1.34 21.71
CA LEU A 234 4.22 1.85 22.71
C LEU A 234 4.23 0.93 23.92
N ARG A 235 5.41 0.75 24.51
CA ARG A 235 5.49 0.26 25.90
C ARG A 235 5.04 1.38 26.84
N GLY A 236 3.75 1.41 27.19
CA GLY A 236 3.13 2.37 28.12
C GLY A 236 1.84 3.02 27.60
N VAL A 237 1.01 3.54 28.50
CA VAL A 237 -0.28 4.18 28.16
C VAL A 237 -0.03 5.59 27.62
N VAL A 238 -0.13 5.78 26.31
CA VAL A 238 -0.32 7.11 25.73
C VAL A 238 -1.81 7.33 25.56
N ARG A 239 -2.40 8.17 26.43
CA ARG A 239 -3.76 8.65 26.21
C ARG A 239 -3.77 9.51 24.96
N PRO A 240 -4.61 9.23 23.95
CA PRO A 240 -4.83 10.16 22.86
C PRO A 240 -5.25 11.51 23.46
N ARG A 241 -4.47 12.57 23.24
CA ARG A 241 -4.88 13.92 23.63
C ARG A 241 -5.94 14.44 22.64
N ARG A 242 -6.76 15.36 23.13
CA ARG A 242 -7.87 16.07 22.47
C ARG A 242 -7.67 16.35 20.97
N THR A 243 -8.79 16.31 20.24
CA THR A 243 -9.06 16.77 18.88
C THR A 243 -7.85 17.39 18.15
N ALA A 244 -7.29 16.63 17.20
CA ALA A 244 -6.29 17.14 16.27
C ALA A 244 -6.81 18.41 15.58
N ARG A 245 -5.93 19.40 15.41
CA ARG A 245 -6.28 20.69 14.81
C ARG A 245 -6.17 20.68 13.28
N ALA A 246 -5.37 19.77 12.74
CA ALA A 246 -5.24 19.55 11.31
C ALA A 246 -5.13 18.06 10.99
N ARG A 247 -5.58 17.66 9.81
CA ARG A 247 -5.43 16.31 9.27
C ARG A 247 -4.51 16.34 8.06
N VAL A 248 -3.44 15.56 8.11
CA VAL A 248 -2.52 15.36 6.99
C VAL A 248 -3.12 14.29 6.09
N VAL A 249 -3.51 14.69 4.88
CA VAL A 249 -4.29 13.85 3.97
C VAL A 249 -3.44 13.23 2.87
N ALA A 250 -2.30 13.84 2.52
CA ALA A 250 -1.43 13.30 1.48
C ALA A 250 0.03 13.74 1.60
N MET A 251 0.94 13.01 0.96
CA MET A 251 2.35 13.34 0.85
C MET A 251 2.61 14.15 -0.43
N LEU A 252 3.38 15.24 -0.30
CA LEU A 252 3.94 16.01 -1.42
C LEU A 252 5.36 15.54 -1.77
N THR A 253 6.09 15.04 -0.78
CA THR A 253 7.39 14.38 -0.95
C THR A 253 7.45 13.08 -0.14
N PRO A 254 8.25 12.09 -0.55
CA PRO A 254 8.51 10.91 0.27
C PRO A 254 9.10 11.28 1.64
N PHE A 255 8.89 10.41 2.64
CA PHE A 255 9.56 10.52 3.93
C PHE A 255 11.08 10.46 3.78
N ARG A 256 11.77 11.35 4.47
CA ARG A 256 13.24 11.43 4.54
C ARG A 256 13.69 11.40 5.98
N MET A 257 14.81 10.71 6.23
CA MET A 257 15.47 10.71 7.53
C MET A 257 16.57 11.78 7.52
N THR A 258 16.60 12.62 8.55
CA THR A 258 17.77 13.44 8.90
C THR A 258 18.42 12.89 10.17
N ARG A 259 19.52 13.49 10.63
CA ARG A 259 20.16 13.08 11.90
C ARG A 259 19.22 13.20 13.11
N VAL A 260 18.26 14.14 13.05
CA VAL A 260 17.45 14.55 14.21
C VAL A 260 15.95 14.35 14.02
N ALA A 261 15.45 14.12 12.80
CA ALA A 261 14.01 13.99 12.55
C ALA A 261 13.68 13.17 11.29
N VAL A 262 12.44 12.65 11.26
CA VAL A 262 11.79 12.19 10.02
C VAL A 262 10.99 13.36 9.44
N THR A 263 11.18 13.64 8.16
CA THR A 263 10.56 14.79 7.49
C THR A 263 9.82 14.40 6.22
N ALA A 264 8.72 15.08 5.92
CA ALA A 264 8.04 15.04 4.63
C ALA A 264 7.29 16.34 4.40
N ASN A 265 7.30 16.85 3.16
CA ASN A 265 6.31 17.85 2.76
C ASN A 265 4.98 17.14 2.56
N VAL A 266 3.93 17.69 3.16
CA VAL A 266 2.60 17.09 3.19
C VAL A 266 1.51 18.12 2.92
N LEU A 267 0.37 17.64 2.47
CA LEU A 267 -0.86 18.41 2.35
C LEU A 267 -1.72 18.18 3.61
N ALA A 268 -2.06 19.27 4.29
CA ALA A 268 -2.88 19.25 5.51
C ALA A 268 -4.18 20.05 5.33
N VAL A 269 -5.22 19.62 6.04
CA VAL A 269 -6.56 20.23 6.07
C VAL A 269 -6.91 20.63 7.51
N SER A 270 -7.44 21.82 7.71
CA SER A 270 -7.97 22.32 8.98
C SER A 270 -9.23 23.14 8.72
N GLY A 271 -10.39 22.61 9.12
CA GLY A 271 -11.68 23.20 8.71
C GLY A 271 -11.81 23.20 7.20
N SER A 272 -12.10 24.36 6.60
CA SER A 272 -12.15 24.56 5.15
C SER A 272 -10.80 24.93 4.51
N ALA A 273 -9.76 25.13 5.33
CA ALA A 273 -8.44 25.51 4.82
C ALA A 273 -7.59 24.29 4.49
N ALA A 274 -6.95 24.31 3.32
CA ALA A 274 -5.92 23.35 2.96
C ALA A 274 -4.58 24.08 2.70
N PHE A 275 -3.49 23.48 3.16
CA PHE A 275 -2.16 24.09 3.06
C PHE A 275 -1.05 23.04 3.02
N ALA A 276 0.05 23.41 2.35
CA ALA A 276 1.26 22.62 2.37
C ALA A 276 2.06 22.92 3.66
N MET A 277 2.62 21.89 4.27
CA MET A 277 3.49 22.05 5.44
C MET A 277 4.61 21.02 5.44
N THR A 278 5.66 21.28 6.21
CA THR A 278 6.68 20.28 6.54
C THR A 278 6.22 19.54 7.79
N LEU A 279 5.92 18.25 7.65
CA LEU A 279 5.77 17.35 8.77
C LEU A 279 7.17 16.99 9.25
N GLU A 280 7.50 17.39 10.48
CA GLU A 280 8.74 17.02 11.16
C GLU A 280 8.41 16.20 12.41
N ILE A 281 8.93 14.98 12.48
CA ILE A 281 8.78 14.10 13.63
C ILE A 281 10.16 13.93 14.25
N PRO A 282 10.46 14.61 15.37
CA PRO A 282 11.77 14.53 16.02
C PRO A 282 12.08 13.09 16.44
N ARG A 283 13.34 12.67 16.27
CA ARG A 283 13.78 11.30 16.57
C ARG A 283 13.60 10.96 18.06
N GLU A 284 13.87 11.92 18.94
CA GLU A 284 13.77 11.77 20.39
C GLU A 284 12.33 11.52 20.86
N THR A 285 11.35 12.13 20.20
CA THR A 285 9.93 11.99 20.51
C THR A 285 9.20 11.14 19.49
N PHE A 286 9.93 10.38 18.67
CA PHE A 286 9.35 9.73 17.49
C PHE A 286 8.23 8.78 17.85
N ALA A 287 8.46 7.89 18.82
CA ALA A 287 7.48 6.87 19.19
C ALA A 287 6.21 7.44 19.82
N SER A 288 6.35 8.47 20.67
CA SER A 288 5.21 9.17 21.27
C SER A 288 4.47 10.04 20.26
N SER A 289 5.18 10.63 19.29
CA SER A 289 4.58 11.42 18.22
C SER A 289 3.82 10.54 17.24
N ILE A 290 4.44 9.46 16.73
CA ILE A 290 3.84 8.62 15.70
C ILE A 290 2.57 7.90 16.18
N THR A 291 2.54 7.43 17.43
CA THR A 291 1.34 6.82 18.03
C THR A 291 0.20 7.80 18.27
N ARG A 292 0.51 9.10 18.42
CA ARG A 292 -0.51 10.15 18.57
C ARG A 292 -1.09 10.58 17.24
N ILE A 293 -0.27 10.65 16.21
CA ILE A 293 -0.68 11.18 14.90
C ILE A 293 -1.17 10.07 13.96
N SER A 294 -0.71 8.83 14.12
CA SER A 294 -1.01 7.72 13.22
C SER A 294 -2.06 6.79 13.83
N ARG A 295 -3.21 6.63 13.14
CA ARG A 295 -4.16 5.55 13.46
C ARG A 295 -3.64 4.20 12.97
N ARG A 296 -4.32 3.10 13.33
CA ARG A 296 -4.05 1.75 12.78
C ARG A 296 -3.93 1.84 11.25
N ALA A 297 -2.79 1.43 10.70
CA ALA A 297 -2.57 1.40 9.27
C ALA A 297 -2.48 -0.04 8.80
N VAL A 298 -3.09 -0.30 7.65
CA VAL A 298 -2.89 -1.53 6.90
C VAL A 298 -1.83 -1.20 5.86
N TRP A 299 -0.66 -1.82 5.98
CA TRP A 299 0.29 -1.87 4.88
C TRP A 299 0.03 -3.15 4.09
N PHE A 300 0.30 -3.11 2.80
CA PHE A 300 0.32 -4.26 1.93
C PHE A 300 1.60 -4.15 1.09
N PRO A 301 2.33 -5.25 0.81
CA PRO A 301 3.52 -5.17 -0.02
C PRO A 301 3.28 -4.35 -1.28
N LEU A 302 4.29 -3.54 -1.62
CA LEU A 302 4.28 -2.55 -2.69
C LEU A 302 3.89 -3.13 -4.07
N GLU A 303 3.83 -4.46 -4.18
CA GLU A 303 3.58 -5.26 -5.38
C GLU A 303 2.23 -6.00 -5.39
N ALA A 304 1.49 -6.03 -4.28
CA ALA A 304 0.26 -6.84 -4.16
C ALA A 304 -0.95 -6.35 -4.97
N GLY A 305 -0.88 -5.10 -5.46
CA GLY A 305 -1.86 -4.54 -6.39
C GLY A 305 -1.46 -4.66 -7.86
N VAL A 306 -0.32 -5.29 -8.16
CA VAL A 306 0.16 -5.46 -9.52
C VAL A 306 0.21 -6.95 -9.86
N TRP A 307 -0.96 -7.56 -9.86
CA TRP A 307 -1.18 -8.80 -10.60
C TRP A 307 -0.74 -8.55 -12.04
N GLY A 308 0.36 -9.19 -12.46
CA GLY A 308 0.94 -8.95 -13.79
C GLY A 308 1.85 -7.72 -13.91
N SER A 309 2.46 -7.18 -12.84
CA SER A 309 3.65 -6.28 -13.00
C SER A 309 4.70 -6.91 -13.91
N ASP A 310 4.76 -8.23 -13.87
CA ASP A 310 5.67 -9.09 -14.61
C ASP A 310 5.36 -9.06 -16.12
N THR A 311 4.13 -8.72 -16.53
CA THR A 311 3.83 -8.44 -17.94
C THR A 311 4.39 -7.09 -18.43
N LEU A 312 4.94 -6.26 -17.54
CA LEU A 312 5.64 -5.02 -17.88
C LEU A 312 7.14 -5.04 -17.54
N VAL A 313 7.63 -6.00 -16.75
CA VAL A 313 9.08 -6.19 -16.49
C VAL A 313 9.79 -6.90 -17.66
N ASN A 314 9.04 -7.51 -18.59
CA ASN A 314 9.59 -8.03 -19.86
C ASN A 314 9.95 -6.95 -20.91
N GLY A 315 10.17 -5.70 -20.49
CA GLY A 315 10.69 -4.61 -21.32
C GLY A 315 12.08 -4.10 -20.95
N ALA A 316 12.69 -4.57 -19.85
CA ALA A 316 14.03 -4.15 -19.44
C ALA A 316 14.91 -5.37 -19.15
N SER A 317 15.71 -5.69 -20.16
CA SER A 317 16.90 -6.55 -20.15
C SER A 317 17.47 -6.89 -18.77
N LEU A 318 17.31 -8.14 -18.34
CA LEU A 318 18.27 -8.79 -17.45
C LEU A 318 19.33 -9.45 -18.33
N THR A 319 20.25 -8.63 -18.84
CA THR A 319 21.55 -9.05 -19.36
C THR A 319 22.61 -8.16 -18.74
N SER A 320 23.13 -8.61 -17.60
CA SER A 320 24.55 -8.58 -17.19
C SER A 320 24.64 -8.89 -15.71
#